data_AF-A0A1X7HIC8-F1
#
_entry.id   AF-A0A1X7HIC8-F1
#
_cell.length_a   1.000
_cell.length_b   1.000
_cell.length_c   1.000
_cell.angle_alpha   90.00
_cell.angle_beta   90.00
_cell.angle_gamma   90.00
#
_symmetry.space_group_name_H-M   'P 1'
#
loop_
_entity.id
_entity.type
_entity.pdbx_description
1 polymer ?
#
loop_
_entity_poly.entity_id
_entity_poly.type
_entity_poly.pdbx_seq_one_letter_code
_entity_poly.pdbx_strand_id
1 'polypeptide(L)' 'MARHDPVDLARTAFAAYSESTGGLTHDGRPIPEWEALGEHVQQAWTAAATAVFRKVTASRSEGTP' A
#
# COMPACT_ATOMS: atom_id res chain seq x y z
N MET A 1 6.58 11.73 -15.47
CA MET A 1 5.82 10.83 -14.58
C MET A 1 6.21 11.17 -13.16
N ALA A 2 5.27 11.58 -12.33
CA ALA A 2 5.55 11.88 -10.93
C ALA A 2 6.12 10.60 -10.27
N ARG A 3 7.31 10.70 -9.68
CA ARG A 3 7.80 9.69 -8.75
C ARG A 3 6.89 9.77 -7.54
N HIS A 4 5.93 8.86 -7.42
CA HIS A 4 5.20 8.70 -6.17
C HIS A 4 6.16 8.08 -5.15
N ASP A 5 6.26 8.68 -3.97
CA ASP A 5 7.07 8.12 -2.90
C ASP A 5 6.47 6.76 -2.49
N PRO A 6 7.29 5.73 -2.21
CA PRO A 6 6.80 4.44 -1.74
C PRO A 6 5.86 4.54 -0.53
N VAL A 7 6.08 5.52 0.36
CA VAL A 7 5.24 5.75 1.54
C VAL A 7 3.85 6.27 1.14
N ASP A 8 3.75 7.14 0.12
CA ASP A 8 2.46 7.65 -0.36
C ASP A 8 1.61 6.54 -1.01
N LEU A 9 2.26 5.65 -1.75
CA LEU A 9 1.60 4.47 -2.33
C LEU A 9 1.13 3.51 -1.22
N ALA A 10 1.93 3.35 -0.17
CA ALA A 10 1.58 2.52 0.99
C ALA A 10 0.39 3.07 1.75
N ARG A 11 0.37 4.38 2.03
CA ARG A 11 -0.76 5.09 2.65
C ARG A 11 -2.04 4.93 1.86
N THR A 12 -1.95 5.09 0.54
CA THR A 12 -3.10 4.92 -0.37
C THR A 12 -3.62 3.48 -0.33
N ALA A 13 -2.73 2.49 -0.40
CA ALA A 13 -3.12 1.08 -0.34
C ALA A 13 -3.73 0.69 1.01
N PHE A 14 -3.18 1.21 2.11
CA PHE A 14 -3.71 1.02 3.46
C PHE A 14 -5.09 1.64 3.62
N ALA A 15 -5.29 2.88 3.17
CA ALA A 15 -6.59 3.55 3.23
C ALA A 15 -7.66 2.76 2.45
N ALA A 16 -7.33 2.26 1.25
CA ALA A 16 -8.23 1.42 0.47
C ALA A 16 -8.56 0.09 1.17
N TYR A 17 -7.58 -0.54 1.82
CA TYR A 17 -7.79 -1.74 2.64
C TYR A 17 -8.74 -1.44 3.82
N SER A 18 -8.48 -0.37 4.56
CA SER A 18 -9.32 0.06 5.69
C SER A 18 -10.75 0.33 5.24
N GLU A 19 -10.96 1.03 4.13
CA GLU A 19 -12.30 1.26 3.57
C GLU A 19 -12.99 -0.06 3.18
N SER A 20 -12.27 -0.96 2.49
CA SER A 20 -12.82 -2.25 2.03
C SER A 20 -13.25 -3.19 3.16
N THR A 21 -12.67 -3.01 4.34
CA THR A 21 -12.96 -3.80 5.55
C THR A 21 -13.98 -3.11 6.46
N GLY A 22 -14.52 -1.96 6.05
CA GLY A 22 -15.42 -1.15 6.88
C GLY A 22 -14.71 -0.50 8.07
N GLY A 23 -13.39 -0.32 7.99
CA GLY A 23 -12.56 0.22 9.06
C GLY A 23 -12.31 -0.76 10.20
N LEU A 24 -12.52 -2.06 9.97
CA LEU A 24 -12.40 -3.09 11.00
C LEU A 24 -11.32 -4.13 10.65
N THR A 25 -10.55 -4.54 11.65
CA THR A 25 -9.63 -5.66 11.56
C THR A 25 -10.41 -6.97 11.44
N HIS A 26 -9.71 -8.05 11.10
CA HIS A 26 -10.30 -9.39 10.96
C HIS A 26 -11.01 -9.91 12.22
N ASP A 27 -10.67 -9.37 13.41
CA ASP A 27 -11.29 -9.68 14.70
C ASP A 27 -12.29 -8.61 15.17
N GLY A 28 -12.69 -7.70 14.28
CA GLY A 28 -13.74 -6.71 14.51
C GLY A 28 -13.31 -5.49 15.32
N ARG A 29 -12.01 -5.25 15.51
CA ARG A 29 -11.51 -4.04 16.16
C ARG A 29 -11.34 -2.91 15.15
N PRO A 30 -11.47 -1.64 15.54
CA PRO A 30 -11.16 -0.53 14.65
C PRO A 30 -9.73 -0.60 14.12
N ILE A 31 -9.56 -0.42 12.82
CA ILE A 31 -8.24 -0.21 12.22
C ILE A 31 -7.75 1.18 12.63
N PRO A 32 -6.54 1.32 13.18
CA PRO A 32 -5.99 2.63 13.52
C PRO A 32 -5.67 3.45 12.26
N GLU A 33 -5.61 4.77 12.42
CA GLU A 33 -5.08 5.66 11.38
C GLU A 33 -3.63 5.33 11.05
N TRP A 34 -3.18 5.71 9.85
CA TRP A 34 -1.82 5.40 9.37
C TRP A 34 -0.73 5.83 10.36
N GLU A 35 -0.83 7.05 10.89
CA GLU A 35 0.14 7.63 11.83
C GLU A 35 0.15 6.90 13.18
N ALA A 36 -0.94 6.22 13.53
CA ALA A 36 -1.06 5.42 14.75
C ALA A 36 -0.58 3.96 14.57
N LEU A 37 -0.28 3.55 13.33
CA LEU A 37 0.39 2.27 13.09
C LEU A 37 1.82 2.31 13.65
N GLY A 38 2.25 1.22 14.27
CA GLY A 38 3.66 1.04 14.59
C GLY A 38 4.54 1.01 13.34
N GLU A 39 5.78 1.48 13.45
CA GLU A 39 6.74 1.58 12.33
C GLU A 39 6.86 0.28 11.53
N HIS A 40 6.86 -0.87 12.21
CA HIS A 40 6.93 -2.18 11.57
C HIS A 40 5.78 -2.42 10.57
N VAL A 41 4.56 -2.01 10.92
CA VAL A 41 3.38 -2.19 10.05
C VAL A 41 3.44 -1.20 8.89
N GLN A 42 3.84 0.06 9.13
CA GLN A 42 4.04 1.04 8.06
C GLN A 42 5.10 0.58 7.05
N GLN A 43 6.20 -0.01 7.53
CA GLN A 43 7.25 -0.59 6.69
C GLN A 43 6.75 -1.79 5.88
N ALA A 44 5.94 -2.67 6.47
CA ALA A 44 5.34 -3.80 5.75
C ALA A 44 4.47 -3.34 4.58
N TRP A 45 3.61 -2.34 4.80
CA TRP A 45 2.80 -1.73 3.73
C TRP A 45 3.66 -1.05 2.66
N THR A 46 4.73 -0.36 3.07
CA THR A 46 5.69 0.27 2.15
C THR A 46 6.39 -0.76 1.27
N ALA A 47 6.81 -1.88 1.84
CA ALA A 47 7.42 -2.98 1.08
C ALA A 47 6.42 -3.59 0.08
N ALA A 48 5.17 -3.82 0.50
CA ALA A 48 4.11 -4.35 -0.36
C ALA A 48 3.82 -3.41 -1.54
N ALA A 49 3.60 -2.12 -1.28
CA ALA A 49 3.35 -1.11 -2.31
C ALA A 49 4.55 -0.99 -3.29
N THR A 50 5.78 -1.03 -2.78
CA THR A 50 6.99 -1.02 -3.60
C THR A 50 7.06 -2.23 -4.53
N ALA A 51 6.73 -3.43 -4.04
CA ALA A 51 6.75 -4.65 -4.84
C ALA A 51 5.74 -4.58 -6.00
N VAL A 52 4.52 -4.10 -5.73
CA VAL A 52 3.48 -3.89 -6.75
C VAL A 52 3.94 -2.85 -7.78
N PHE A 53 4.45 -1.71 -7.32
CA PHE A 53 4.97 -0.65 -8.21
C PHE A 53 6.06 -1.18 -9.15
N ARG A 54 7.03 -1.92 -8.62
CA ARG A 54 8.09 -2.57 -9.42
C ARG A 54 7.51 -3.54 -10.45
N LYS A 55 6.54 -4.37 -10.07
CA LYS A 55 5.90 -5.33 -11.00
C LYS A 55 5.18 -4.63 -12.13
N VAL A 56 4.39 -3.59 -11.83
CA VAL A 56 3.60 -2.84 -12.82
C VAL A 56 4.51 -2.01 -13.75
N THR A 57 5.58 -1.44 -13.21
CA THR A 57 6.53 -0.66 -14.02
C THR A 57 7.44 -1.52 -14.89
N ALA A 58 7.86 -2.69 -14.40
CA ALA A 58 8.62 -3.66 -15.21
C ALA A 58 7.79 -4.24 -16.36
N SER A 59 6.50 -4.56 -16.10
CA SER A 59 5.59 -5.11 -17.11
C SER A 59 5.27 -4.13 -18.25
N ARG A 60 5.53 -2.83 -18.09
CA ARG A 60 5.35 -1.83 -19.15
C ARG A 60 6.46 -1.85 -20.20
N SER A 61 7.50 -2.66 -20.03
CA SER A 61 8.64 -2.75 -20.96
C SER A 61 8.60 -3.99 -21.86
N GLU A 62 7.61 -4.89 -21.72
CA GLU A 62 7.51 -6.16 -22.47
C GLU A 62 6.32 -6.16 -23.46
N GLY A 63 6.27 -5.19 -24.37
CA GLY A 63 5.35 -5.21 -25.49
C GLY A 63 5.92 -4.53 -26.72
N THR A 64 6.43 -5.31 -27.68
CA THR A 64 6.25 -5.29 -29.16
C THR A 64 7.27 -6.29 -29.76
N PRO A 65 6.88 -7.15 -30.70
CA PRO A 65 6.90 -6.79 -32.13
C PRO A 65 5.51 -6.77 -32.78
#